data_AF-W8BEW1-F1
#
_entry.id   AF-W8BEW1-F1
#
_cell.length_a   1.000
_cell.length_b   1.000
_cell.length_c   1.000
_cell.angle_alpha   90.00
_cell.angle_beta   90.00
_cell.angle_gamma   90.00
#
_symmetry.space_group_name_H-M   'P 1'
#
loop_
_entity.id
_entity.type
_entity.pdbx_description
1 polymer ?
#
loop_
_entity_poly.entity_id
_entity_poly.type
_entity_poly.pdbx_seq_one_letter_code
_entity_poly.pdbx_strand_id
1 'polypeptide(L)'
;MEGIPEQKHYNLTHYQQRFNWDCGISCIIMILSSSQRQILLHDFDKICAEEGFGSSTWTIDLCFLLHRFQIRHEYYTKTLGIDPSYSEHSYYTKIIDKDEKRVTRKFKEARQHGLRVEQRTVEMTELLQHLGKRGPVILLTNASLLTCEVCKKNVLEKFG
;
A
#
# COMPACT_ATOMS: atom_id res chain seq x y z
N MET A 1 18.61 19.62 -1.36
CA MET A 1 17.42 19.31 -0.54
C MET A 1 16.94 20.58 0.16
N GLU A 2 16.73 21.66 -0.59
CA GLU A 2 16.25 22.92 -0.02
C GLU A 2 14.77 22.82 0.35
N GLY A 3 14.42 23.32 1.54
CA GLY A 3 13.05 23.39 2.02
C GLY A 3 12.42 22.04 2.40
N ILE A 4 13.23 21.01 2.71
CA ILE A 4 12.76 19.81 3.41
C ILE A 4 13.13 19.98 4.89
N PRO A 5 12.19 19.89 5.83
CA PRO A 5 12.52 19.97 7.24
C PRO A 5 13.34 18.75 7.68
N GLU A 6 14.22 18.93 8.66
CA GLU A 6 15.02 17.85 9.26
C GLU A 6 14.12 16.75 9.86
N GLN A 7 12.98 17.16 10.44
CA GLN A 7 11.97 16.25 10.95
C GLN A 7 10.57 16.74 10.57
N LYS A 8 9.68 15.81 10.24
CA LYS A 8 8.27 16.06 10.02
C LYS A 8 7.42 14.98 10.66
N HIS A 9 6.41 15.41 11.41
CA HIS A 9 5.47 14.51 12.06
C HIS A 9 4.12 14.56 11.35
N TYR A 10 3.58 13.39 11.04
CA TYR A 10 2.22 13.24 10.54
C TYR A 10 1.34 12.72 11.67
N ASN A 11 0.28 13.45 12.01
CA ASN A 11 -0.68 13.02 13.02
C ASN A 11 -1.59 11.91 12.45
N LEU A 12 -1.06 10.69 12.39
CA LEU A 12 -1.78 9.49 11.94
C LEU A 12 -2.23 8.68 13.15
N THR A 13 -3.43 8.13 13.09
CA THR A 13 -3.85 7.13 14.06
C THR A 13 -3.36 5.77 13.60
N HIS A 14 -2.53 5.10 14.40
CA HIS A 14 -2.13 3.74 14.11
C HIS A 14 -3.35 2.81 14.05
N TYR A 15 -3.33 1.87 13.11
CA TYR A 15 -4.32 0.82 12.99
C TYR A 15 -3.62 -0.52 12.69
N GLN A 16 -3.84 -1.49 13.57
CA GLN A 16 -3.26 -2.82 13.42
C GLN A 16 -4.07 -3.64 12.43
N GLN A 17 -3.36 -4.32 11.52
CA GLN A 17 -4.00 -5.25 10.58
C GLN A 17 -4.76 -6.36 11.32
N ARG A 18 -5.91 -6.74 10.77
CA ARG A 18 -6.80 -7.74 11.41
C ARG A 18 -6.65 -9.13 10.79
N PHE A 19 -6.16 -9.19 9.55
CA PHE A 19 -6.02 -10.41 8.78
C PHE A 19 -4.59 -10.55 8.24
N ASN A 20 -4.29 -11.67 7.59
CA ASN A 20 -2.99 -11.87 6.96
C ASN A 20 -2.87 -11.20 5.57
N TRP A 21 -3.96 -10.62 5.06
CA TRP A 21 -4.07 -10.09 3.69
C TRP A 21 -4.42 -8.59 3.64
N ASP A 22 -4.74 -7.95 4.78
CA ASP A 22 -5.26 -6.58 4.87
C ASP A 22 -4.21 -5.53 5.29
N CYS A 23 -2.92 -5.87 5.26
CA CYS A 23 -1.85 -4.95 5.67
C CYS A 23 -1.88 -3.63 4.86
N GLY A 24 -2.11 -3.71 3.55
CA GLY A 24 -2.25 -2.54 2.69
C GLY A 24 -3.51 -1.70 2.97
N ILE A 25 -4.60 -2.35 3.35
CA ILE A 25 -5.86 -1.68 3.71
C ILE A 25 -5.70 -0.98 5.06
N SER A 26 -4.97 -1.61 5.98
CA SER A 26 -4.60 -1.02 7.27
C SER A 26 -3.78 0.26 7.08
N CYS A 27 -2.83 0.27 6.13
CA CYS A 27 -2.13 1.50 5.72
C CYS A 27 -3.08 2.60 5.26
N ILE A 28 -4.12 2.26 4.47
CA ILE A 28 -5.14 3.22 4.04
C ILE A 28 -5.95 3.74 5.24
N ILE A 29 -6.41 2.84 6.13
CA ILE A 29 -7.16 3.21 7.33
C ILE A 29 -6.43 4.25 8.19
N MET A 30 -5.10 4.15 8.30
CA MET A 30 -4.26 5.08 9.05
C MET A 30 -4.26 6.51 8.48
N ILE A 31 -4.43 6.66 7.15
CA ILE A 31 -4.41 7.97 6.48
C ILE A 31 -5.80 8.57 6.24
N LEU A 32 -6.87 7.77 6.35
CA LEU A 32 -8.24 8.27 6.20
C LEU A 32 -8.64 9.20 7.35
N SER A 33 -9.51 10.18 7.03
CA SER A 33 -10.19 10.98 8.06
C SER A 33 -11.07 10.10 8.96
N SER A 34 -11.42 10.57 10.15
CA SER A 34 -12.24 9.80 11.10
C SER A 34 -13.57 9.34 10.52
N SER A 35 -14.23 10.17 9.70
CA SER A 35 -15.49 9.82 9.04
C SER A 35 -15.30 8.73 7.97
N GLN A 36 -14.32 8.89 7.08
CA GLN A 36 -14.00 7.89 6.04
C GLN A 36 -13.55 6.56 6.66
N ARG A 37 -12.79 6.62 7.76
CA ARG A 37 -12.40 5.44 8.52
C ARG A 37 -13.60 4.70 9.07
N GLN A 38 -14.57 5.39 9.66
CA GLN A 38 -15.79 4.75 10.17
C GLN A 38 -16.56 4.04 9.05
N ILE A 39 -16.68 4.68 7.88
CA ILE A 39 -17.31 4.08 6.69
C ILE A 39 -16.57 2.80 6.28
N LEU A 40 -15.24 2.86 6.13
CA LEU A 40 -14.45 1.70 5.72
C LEU A 40 -14.52 0.56 6.74
N LEU A 41 -14.55 0.87 8.03
CA LEU A 41 -14.61 -0.14 9.08
C LEU A 41 -16.00 -0.78 9.21
N HIS A 42 -17.07 0.01 9.08
CA HIS A 42 -18.45 -0.47 9.14
C HIS A 42 -18.79 -1.38 7.95
N ASP A 43 -18.43 -0.94 6.73
CA ASP A 43 -18.75 -1.66 5.49
C ASP A 43 -17.55 -2.44 4.94
N PHE A 44 -16.63 -2.90 5.80
CA PHE A 44 -15.32 -3.44 5.38
C PHE A 44 -15.44 -4.55 4.33
N ASP A 45 -16.17 -5.63 4.62
CA ASP A 45 -16.29 -6.76 3.71
C ASP A 45 -17.03 -6.39 2.42
N LYS A 46 -18.05 -5.53 2.54
CA LYS A 46 -18.82 -5.02 1.41
C LYS A 46 -17.95 -4.19 0.47
N ILE A 47 -17.16 -3.26 0.99
CA ILE A 47 -16.24 -2.44 0.19
C ILE A 47 -15.17 -3.32 -0.46
N CYS A 48 -14.57 -4.27 0.27
CA CYS A 48 -13.59 -5.19 -0.31
C CYS A 48 -14.19 -6.04 -1.45
N ALA A 49 -15.44 -6.45 -1.32
CA ALA A 49 -16.18 -7.17 -2.36
C ALA A 49 -16.51 -6.28 -3.57
N GLU A 50 -17.00 -5.06 -3.35
CA GLU A 50 -17.30 -4.08 -4.41
C GLU A 50 -16.04 -3.68 -5.20
N GLU A 51 -14.91 -3.50 -4.53
CA GLU A 51 -13.61 -3.23 -5.16
C GLU A 51 -13.03 -4.45 -5.89
N GLY A 52 -13.63 -5.63 -5.69
CA GLY A 52 -13.34 -6.86 -6.41
C GLY A 52 -12.12 -7.65 -5.93
N PHE A 53 -11.40 -7.20 -4.90
CA PHE A 53 -10.23 -7.89 -4.37
C PHE A 53 -10.54 -8.84 -3.21
N GLY A 54 -11.68 -8.65 -2.51
CA GLY A 54 -12.07 -9.51 -1.39
C GLY A 54 -10.94 -9.64 -0.36
N SER A 55 -10.38 -10.85 -0.22
CA SER A 55 -9.27 -11.16 0.67
C SER A 55 -7.91 -11.35 -0.04
N SER A 56 -7.76 -10.91 -1.29
CA SER A 56 -6.52 -10.99 -2.07
C SER A 56 -6.12 -9.62 -2.63
N THR A 57 -5.51 -8.83 -1.76
CA THR A 57 -5.19 -7.42 -2.02
C THR A 57 -3.89 -7.26 -2.80
N TRP A 58 -3.92 -6.48 -3.88
CA TRP A 58 -2.74 -6.03 -4.61
C TRP A 58 -2.59 -4.51 -4.52
N THR A 59 -1.39 -3.98 -4.75
CA THR A 59 -1.13 -2.52 -4.64
C THR A 59 -1.99 -1.69 -5.59
N ILE A 60 -2.33 -2.19 -6.78
CA ILE A 60 -3.27 -1.50 -7.67
C ILE A 60 -4.69 -1.46 -7.10
N ASP A 61 -5.10 -2.45 -6.29
CA ASP A 61 -6.39 -2.39 -5.59
C ASP A 61 -6.42 -1.27 -4.56
N LEU A 62 -5.31 -1.12 -3.82
CA LEU A 62 -5.15 -0.03 -2.85
C LEU A 62 -5.25 1.34 -3.54
N CYS A 63 -4.71 1.47 -4.75
CA CYS A 63 -4.81 2.69 -5.56
C CYS A 63 -6.28 3.03 -5.91
N PHE A 64 -7.08 2.03 -6.32
CA PHE A 64 -8.52 2.22 -6.55
C PHE A 64 -9.29 2.50 -5.25
N LEU A 65 -8.94 1.84 -4.14
CA LEU A 65 -9.57 2.09 -2.84
C LEU A 65 -9.29 3.52 -2.34
N LEU A 66 -8.06 4.02 -2.51
CA LEU A 66 -7.72 5.43 -2.24
C LEU A 66 -8.55 6.38 -3.09
N HIS A 67 -8.76 6.04 -4.37
CA HIS A 67 -9.61 6.82 -5.28
C HIS A 67 -11.07 6.86 -4.85
N ARG A 68 -11.64 5.72 -4.39
CA ARG A 68 -13.00 5.67 -3.80
C ARG A 68 -13.16 6.67 -2.66
N PHE A 69 -12.15 6.80 -1.81
CA PHE A 69 -12.14 7.78 -0.71
C PHE A 69 -11.61 9.16 -1.11
N GLN A 70 -11.48 9.44 -2.42
CA GLN A 70 -11.05 10.72 -2.97
C GLN A 70 -9.69 11.21 -2.43
N ILE A 71 -8.81 10.28 -2.06
CA ILE A 71 -7.45 10.59 -1.62
C ILE A 71 -6.61 10.87 -2.85
N ARG A 72 -6.05 12.08 -2.96
CA ARG A 72 -5.10 12.43 -4.03
C ARG A 72 -3.79 11.68 -3.82
N HIS A 73 -3.37 10.90 -4.82
CA HIS A 73 -2.16 10.10 -4.75
C HIS A 73 -1.57 9.85 -6.14
N GLU A 74 -0.31 9.42 -6.17
CA GLU A 74 0.42 8.97 -7.36
C GLU A 74 0.91 7.56 -7.07
N TYR A 75 0.84 6.65 -8.05
CA TYR A 75 1.30 5.27 -7.90
C TYR A 75 2.49 5.01 -8.82
N TYR A 76 3.63 4.65 -8.21
CA TYR A 76 4.85 4.24 -8.91
C TYR A 76 5.13 2.76 -8.68
N THR A 77 5.48 2.03 -9.74
CA THR A 77 5.78 0.59 -9.67
C THR A 77 6.87 0.20 -10.65
N LYS A 78 7.66 -0.84 -10.32
CA LYS A 78 8.60 -1.45 -11.29
C LYS A 78 7.89 -2.32 -12.31
N THR A 79 6.76 -2.91 -11.91
CA THR A 79 6.01 -3.89 -12.69
C THR A 79 4.57 -3.44 -12.85
N LEU A 80 4.10 -3.38 -14.10
CA LEU A 80 2.67 -3.23 -14.41
C LEU A 80 2.07 -4.63 -14.53
N GLY A 81 1.17 -4.98 -13.61
CA GLY A 81 0.57 -6.31 -13.52
C GLY A 81 1.14 -7.13 -12.37
N ILE A 82 1.15 -8.44 -12.55
CA ILE A 82 1.78 -9.39 -11.64
C ILE A 82 3.23 -9.59 -12.08
N ASP A 83 4.16 -9.60 -11.14
CA ASP A 83 5.56 -9.89 -11.42
C ASP A 83 5.71 -11.35 -11.89
N PRO A 84 6.24 -11.60 -13.10
CA PRO A 84 6.35 -12.94 -13.67
C PRO A 84 7.11 -13.93 -12.78
N SER A 85 8.03 -13.47 -11.92
CA SER A 85 8.74 -14.34 -10.98
C SER A 85 7.81 -15.07 -10.00
N TYR A 86 6.59 -14.57 -9.78
CA TYR A 86 5.59 -15.24 -8.94
C TYR A 86 4.84 -16.38 -9.66
N SER A 87 4.92 -16.45 -10.99
CA SER A 87 4.25 -17.51 -11.79
C SER A 87 5.00 -18.85 -11.76
N GLU A 88 6.27 -18.87 -11.37
CA GLU A 88 7.11 -20.08 -11.33
C GLU A 88 6.82 -20.96 -10.09
N HIS A 89 6.00 -20.50 -9.15
CA HIS A 89 5.62 -21.26 -7.97
C HIS A 89 4.27 -21.96 -8.18
N SER A 90 4.32 -23.29 -8.35
CA SER A 90 3.19 -24.19 -8.63
C SER A 90 1.99 -24.13 -7.68
N TYR A 91 2.13 -23.48 -6.51
CA TYR A 91 1.04 -23.22 -5.57
C TYR A 91 0.01 -22.20 -6.11
N TYR A 92 0.42 -21.33 -7.03
CA TYR A 92 -0.35 -20.13 -7.38
C TYR A 92 -1.21 -20.25 -8.65
N THR A 93 -1.11 -21.33 -9.43
CA THR A 93 -1.61 -21.39 -10.82
C THR A 93 -3.13 -21.21 -10.98
N LYS A 94 -3.95 -21.52 -9.96
CA LYS A 94 -5.43 -21.34 -10.03
C LYS A 94 -5.94 -20.03 -9.41
N ILE A 95 -5.22 -19.46 -8.45
CA ILE A 95 -5.58 -18.18 -7.80
C ILE A 95 -5.04 -17.02 -8.62
N ILE A 96 -3.86 -17.19 -9.25
CA ILE A 96 -3.26 -16.22 -10.18
C ILE A 96 -4.21 -15.91 -11.32
N ASP A 97 -4.90 -16.88 -11.93
CA ASP A 97 -5.72 -16.58 -13.12
C ASP A 97 -6.81 -15.52 -12.88
N LYS A 98 -7.45 -15.52 -11.71
CA LYS A 98 -8.50 -14.54 -11.37
C LYS A 98 -7.89 -13.20 -10.97
N ASP A 99 -6.85 -13.23 -10.14
CA ASP A 99 -6.19 -12.02 -9.67
C ASP A 99 -5.41 -11.34 -10.78
N GLU A 100 -4.71 -12.08 -11.63
CA GLU A 100 -3.95 -11.59 -12.78
C GLU A 100 -4.87 -10.86 -13.75
N LYS A 101 -6.01 -11.46 -14.13
CA LYS A 101 -6.98 -10.80 -15.01
C LYS A 101 -7.48 -9.50 -14.40
N ARG A 102 -7.83 -9.51 -13.11
CA ARG A 102 -8.31 -8.32 -12.39
C ARG A 102 -7.24 -7.24 -12.26
N VAL A 103 -6.05 -7.59 -11.81
CA VAL A 103 -4.90 -6.70 -11.61
C VAL A 103 -4.49 -6.08 -12.93
N THR A 104 -4.31 -6.90 -13.96
CA THR A 104 -3.96 -6.44 -15.32
C THR A 104 -5.03 -5.51 -15.88
N ARG A 105 -6.31 -5.84 -15.70
CA ARG A 105 -7.41 -4.96 -16.12
C ARG A 105 -7.35 -3.61 -15.38
N LYS A 106 -7.20 -3.61 -14.05
CA LYS A 106 -7.11 -2.38 -13.25
C LYS A 106 -5.94 -1.49 -13.70
N PHE A 107 -4.78 -2.06 -14.00
CA PHE A 107 -3.66 -1.28 -14.56
C PHE A 107 -4.01 -0.65 -15.91
N LYS A 108 -4.68 -1.38 -16.81
CA LYS A 108 -5.10 -0.85 -18.12
C LYS A 108 -6.14 0.26 -17.99
N GLU A 109 -7.07 0.12 -17.06
CA GLU A 109 -8.19 1.06 -16.87
C GLU A 109 -7.83 2.25 -15.97
N ALA A 110 -6.75 2.19 -15.19
CA ALA A 110 -6.37 3.20 -14.20
C ALA A 110 -6.46 4.63 -14.74
N ARG A 111 -5.87 4.90 -15.92
CA ARG A 111 -5.89 6.23 -16.54
C ARG A 111 -7.30 6.72 -16.88
N GLN A 112 -8.20 5.81 -17.30
CA GLN A 112 -9.59 6.14 -17.61
C GLN A 112 -10.38 6.52 -16.36
N HIS A 113 -9.98 5.98 -15.20
CA HIS A 113 -10.50 6.35 -13.87
C HIS A 113 -9.79 7.57 -13.26
N GLY A 114 -8.91 8.25 -14.00
CA GLY A 114 -8.17 9.41 -13.49
C GLY A 114 -7.04 9.06 -12.50
N LEU A 115 -6.65 7.79 -12.41
CA LEU A 115 -5.52 7.33 -11.61
C LEU A 115 -4.20 7.51 -12.39
N ARG A 116 -3.22 8.15 -11.76
CA ARG A 116 -1.87 8.29 -12.30
C ARG A 116 -1.01 7.13 -11.81
N VAL A 117 -0.75 6.19 -12.71
CA VAL A 117 0.14 5.05 -12.51
C VAL A 117 1.34 5.19 -13.44
N GLU A 118 2.55 5.13 -12.89
CA GLU A 118 3.80 5.22 -13.65
C GLU A 118 4.69 4.00 -13.37
N GLN A 119 5.19 3.39 -14.45
CA GLN A 119 6.15 2.30 -14.36
C GLN A 119 7.57 2.86 -14.23
N ARG A 120 8.04 3.09 -13.00
CA ARG A 120 9.42 3.48 -12.71
C ARG A 120 9.79 3.23 -11.25
N THR A 121 11.09 3.21 -10.98
CA THR A 121 11.63 3.28 -9.61
C THR A 121 11.56 4.72 -9.11
N VAL A 122 11.38 4.88 -7.80
CA VAL A 122 11.42 6.17 -7.10
C VAL A 122 12.67 6.19 -6.23
N GLU A 123 13.48 7.23 -6.40
CA GLU A 123 14.71 7.41 -5.63
C GLU A 123 14.41 7.92 -4.21
N MET A 124 15.32 7.65 -3.27
CA MET A 124 15.18 8.09 -1.88
C MET A 124 14.98 9.61 -1.77
N THR A 125 15.67 10.38 -2.60
CA THR A 125 15.55 11.84 -2.65
C THR A 125 14.14 12.30 -3.00
N GLU A 126 13.45 11.59 -3.90
CA GLU A 126 12.07 11.88 -4.29
C GLU A 126 11.08 11.47 -3.18
N LEU A 127 11.30 10.35 -2.51
CA LEU A 127 10.53 9.95 -1.32
C LEU A 127 10.63 11.01 -0.20
N LEU A 128 11.85 11.46 0.11
CA LEU A 128 12.09 12.49 1.11
C LEU A 128 11.46 13.83 0.73
N GLN A 129 11.48 14.19 -0.56
CA GLN A 129 10.77 15.39 -1.04
C GLN A 129 9.25 15.27 -0.86
N HIS A 130 8.68 14.10 -1.17
CA HIS A 130 7.24 13.85 -0.99
C HIS A 130 6.85 13.91 0.48
N LEU A 131 7.60 13.23 1.36
CA LEU A 131 7.40 13.30 2.81
C LEU A 131 7.60 14.74 3.33
N GLY A 132 8.61 15.46 2.87
CA GLY A 132 8.85 16.84 3.27
C GLY A 132 7.69 17.79 2.91
N LYS A 133 7.10 17.62 1.72
CA LYS A 133 6.25 18.66 1.11
C LYS A 133 4.79 18.28 0.90
N ARG A 134 4.47 16.99 0.73
CA ARG A 134 3.15 16.54 0.24
C ARG A 134 2.39 15.68 1.24
N GLY A 135 2.98 14.61 1.77
CA GLY A 135 2.20 13.62 2.50
C GLY A 135 2.95 12.36 2.92
N PRO A 136 2.28 11.46 3.66
CA PRO A 136 2.81 10.14 3.96
C PRO A 136 2.95 9.29 2.68
N VAL A 137 3.76 8.23 2.75
CA VAL A 137 3.97 7.27 1.65
C VAL A 137 3.55 5.87 2.11
N ILE A 138 2.80 5.16 1.27
CA ILE A 138 2.56 3.72 1.43
C ILE A 138 3.58 3.00 0.54
N LEU A 139 4.46 2.20 1.16
CA LEU A 139 5.54 1.51 0.47
C LEU A 139 5.39 0.00 0.64
N LEU A 140 5.32 -0.74 -0.48
CA LEU A 140 5.44 -2.19 -0.46
C LEU A 140 6.90 -2.56 -0.21
N THR A 141 7.15 -3.37 0.81
CA THR A 141 8.49 -3.79 1.21
C THR A 141 8.52 -5.29 1.48
N ASN A 142 9.71 -5.87 1.50
CA ASN A 142 9.91 -7.24 1.93
C ASN A 142 10.08 -7.28 3.45
N ALA A 143 9.10 -7.87 4.14
CA ALA A 143 9.10 -7.98 5.59
C ALA A 143 10.34 -8.71 6.15
N SER A 144 10.93 -9.65 5.40
CA SER A 144 12.14 -10.36 5.86
C SER A 144 13.40 -9.48 5.90
N LEU A 145 13.37 -8.33 5.23
CA LEU A 145 14.47 -7.36 5.22
C LEU A 145 14.28 -6.24 6.25
N LEU A 146 13.12 -6.19 6.92
CA LEU A 146 12.84 -5.18 7.92
C LEU A 146 13.51 -5.56 9.25
N THR A 147 14.24 -4.61 9.84
CA THR A 147 14.83 -4.75 11.17
C THR A 147 14.30 -3.64 12.08
N CYS A 148 13.78 -4.04 13.24
CA CYS A 148 13.34 -3.11 14.28
C CYS A 148 14.52 -2.78 15.19
N GLU A 149 15.16 -1.62 15.00
CA GLU A 149 16.31 -1.19 15.81
C GLU A 149 15.96 -1.02 17.30
N VAL A 150 14.72 -0.63 17.62
CA VAL A 150 14.23 -0.56 19.01
C VAL A 150 14.16 -1.96 19.63
N CYS A 151 13.61 -2.93 18.90
CA CYS A 151 13.49 -4.31 19.34
C CYS A 151 14.87 -4.95 19.54
N LYS A 152 15.81 -4.66 18.62
CA LYS A 152 17.20 -5.09 18.70
C LYS A 152 17.90 -4.54 19.95
N LYS A 153 17.75 -3.25 20.24
CA LYS A 153 18.27 -2.63 21.47
C LYS A 153 17.66 -3.27 22.73
N ASN A 154 16.35 -3.46 22.76
CA ASN A 154 15.66 -4.07 23.91
C ASN A 154 16.10 -5.51 24.17
N VAL A 155 16.48 -6.27 23.14
CA VAL A 155 17.04 -7.62 23.30
C VAL A 155 18.46 -7.55 23.85
N LEU A 156 19.31 -6.66 23.31
CA LEU A 156 20.67 -6.45 23.81
C LEU A 156 20.70 -5.98 25.26
N GLU A 157 19.80 -5.06 25.65
CA GLU A 157 19.71 -4.58 27.04
C GLU A 157 19.17 -5.62 28.02
N LYS A 158 18.36 -6.58 27.56
CA LYS A 158 17.78 -7.63 28.41
C LYS A 158 18.64 -8.88 28.54
N PHE A 159 19.52 -9.15 27.58
CA PHE A 159 20.22 -10.43 27.48
C PHE A 159 21.72 -10.30 27.11
N GLY A 160 22.24 -9.10 26.88
CA GLY A 160 23.66 -8.81 26.69
C GLY A 160 24.30 -8.26 27.96
#